data_AF-A0A1I3TSK9-F1
#
_entry.id   AF-A0A1I3TSK9-F1
#
_cell.length_a   1.000
_cell.length_b   1.000
_cell.length_c   1.000
_cell.angle_alpha   90.00
_cell.angle_beta   90.00
_cell.angle_gamma   90.00
#
_symmetry.space_group_name_H-M   'P 1'
#
loop_
_entity.id
_entity.type
_entity.pdbx_description
1 polymer ?
#
loop_
_entity_poly.entity_id
_entity_poly.type
_entity_poly.pdbx_seq_one_letter_code
_entity_poly.pdbx_strand_id
1 'polypeptide(L)'
;MKEKNSLASTLSGWKNDIAKKIEKEKSKIPHPTSVPNCAGKVGDVGVKCNQKFSHQLKLVPIDNQVNISNVPYAYISISARGFGKTNDKGETDRIMTRQPEEVAVLVGKLAKSYERRRGSFGSLKELEERKISLLTNTNEPSTEKPYISGYDYITVVGARTAPWELSLGSVKRTFTEGEFLSESLGNQYRFINCGLHQLQLFPEASQGDHALQRIMVVFQQGYAQKDIERINDYTQKLGGRIVYVKGKQELIEYLNQRKKKKRLIKEMVFFCHGIIDYATFHYQGDNVEEGLFGPAEIEKVYESIFDFDAEITTYACRAGISKSGGDFTGEDAGQDKSPAQRMANTWDVEVKAFEKRSIYTIVYGTTQEIRDAKEYSKVIKEYEESRRNYERELAKGNKNAKLPEKPEDYDIMKKRNEDVKTREHNENNDGGPISPNGSFRLPGTAKTPTGLKEGLQNYKPAEWIL
;
A
#
# COMPACT_ATOMS: atom_id res chain seq x y z
N MET A 1 8.55 13.95 -65.91
CA MET A 1 9.38 13.77 -64.69
C MET A 1 8.72 14.55 -63.56
N LYS A 2 8.40 14.04 -62.38
CA LYS A 2 8.51 12.71 -61.76
C LYS A 2 7.34 12.62 -60.78
N GLU A 3 6.73 11.43 -60.72
CA GLU A 3 5.77 11.03 -59.71
C GLU A 3 6.28 11.35 -58.30
N LYS A 4 5.50 12.09 -57.52
CA LYS A 4 5.52 12.01 -56.05
C LYS A 4 4.32 11.16 -55.63
N ASN A 5 4.31 9.90 -56.05
CA ASN A 5 3.49 8.88 -55.40
C ASN A 5 4.06 8.71 -53.99
N SER A 6 3.25 9.10 -53.00
CA SER A 6 3.71 9.27 -51.63
C SER A 6 4.05 7.90 -51.03
N LEU A 7 5.25 7.82 -50.45
CA LEU A 7 5.67 6.69 -49.59
C LEU A 7 4.61 6.34 -48.53
N ALA A 8 3.78 7.31 -48.13
CA ALA A 8 2.67 7.13 -47.20
C ALA A 8 1.52 6.26 -47.77
N SER A 9 1.19 6.36 -49.06
CA SER A 9 0.15 5.53 -49.68
C SER A 9 0.63 4.10 -49.93
N THR A 10 1.93 3.94 -50.21
CA THR A 10 2.55 2.62 -50.38
C THR A 10 2.69 1.89 -49.04
N LEU A 11 3.04 2.61 -47.97
CA LEU A 11 3.13 2.05 -46.60
C LEU A 11 1.75 1.69 -46.01
N SER A 12 0.69 2.45 -46.33
CA SER A 12 -0.67 2.11 -45.87
C SER A 12 -1.25 0.91 -46.61
N GLY A 13 -1.00 0.80 -47.92
CA GLY A 13 -1.35 -0.39 -48.72
C GLY A 13 -0.63 -1.64 -48.20
N TRP A 14 0.67 -1.54 -47.91
CA TRP A 14 1.46 -2.68 -47.43
C TRP A 14 1.05 -3.15 -46.03
N LYS A 15 0.72 -2.23 -45.11
CA LYS A 15 0.17 -2.59 -43.79
C LYS A 15 -1.20 -3.26 -43.89
N ASN A 16 -2.06 -2.79 -44.80
CA ASN A 16 -3.37 -3.40 -45.03
C ASN A 16 -3.26 -4.79 -45.66
N ASP A 17 -2.30 -5.00 -46.56
CA ASP A 17 -2.07 -6.30 -47.19
C ASP A 17 -1.43 -7.32 -46.23
N ILE A 18 -0.55 -6.86 -45.34
CA ILE A 18 0.01 -7.68 -44.25
C ILE A 18 -1.08 -8.03 -43.23
N ALA A 19 -1.92 -7.06 -42.83
CA ALA A 19 -3.05 -7.31 -41.92
C ALA A 19 -4.05 -8.31 -42.52
N LYS A 20 -4.39 -8.16 -43.81
CA LYS A 20 -5.25 -9.11 -44.53
C LYS A 20 -4.60 -10.48 -44.70
N LYS A 21 -3.28 -10.56 -44.93
CA LYS A 21 -2.57 -11.86 -44.96
C LYS A 21 -2.56 -12.53 -43.59
N ILE A 22 -2.33 -11.78 -42.52
CA ILE A 22 -2.36 -12.29 -41.14
C ILE A 22 -3.78 -12.73 -40.75
N GLU A 23 -4.84 -12.00 -41.12
CA GLU A 23 -6.23 -12.43 -40.93
C GLU A 23 -6.55 -13.69 -41.75
N LYS A 24 -6.07 -13.77 -42.99
CA LYS A 24 -6.29 -14.92 -43.88
C LYS A 24 -5.46 -16.14 -43.50
N GLU A 25 -4.35 -15.97 -42.78
CA GLU A 25 -3.59 -17.05 -42.14
C GLU A 25 -4.20 -17.46 -40.80
N LYS A 26 -4.71 -16.51 -39.99
CA LYS A 26 -5.51 -16.81 -38.79
C LYS A 26 -6.81 -17.54 -39.12
N SER A 27 -7.45 -17.25 -40.25
CA SER A 27 -8.69 -17.93 -40.70
C SER A 27 -8.45 -19.31 -41.32
N LYS A 28 -7.19 -19.70 -41.59
CA LYS A 28 -6.81 -21.04 -42.08
C LYS A 28 -6.51 -22.01 -40.94
N ILE A 29 -6.35 -21.51 -39.72
CA ILE A 29 -6.31 -22.34 -38.52
C ILE A 29 -7.78 -22.52 -38.11
N PRO A 30 -8.36 -23.72 -38.21
CA PRO A 30 -9.74 -23.93 -37.77
C PRO A 30 -9.88 -23.43 -36.33
N HIS A 31 -10.91 -22.62 -36.07
CA HIS A 31 -11.22 -22.18 -34.71
C HIS A 31 -11.28 -23.44 -33.83
N PRO A 32 -10.49 -23.54 -32.75
CA PRO A 32 -10.29 -24.80 -32.04
C PRO A 32 -11.57 -25.40 -31.44
N THR A 33 -12.62 -24.60 -31.29
CA THR A 33 -13.99 -25.04 -30.93
C THR A 33 -14.67 -25.93 -31.98
N SER A 34 -14.06 -26.12 -33.15
CA SER A 34 -14.57 -26.98 -34.24
C SER A 34 -13.97 -28.40 -34.24
N VAL A 35 -13.08 -28.74 -33.31
CA VAL A 35 -12.51 -30.09 -33.22
C VAL A 35 -13.53 -31.02 -32.55
N PRO A 36 -14.07 -32.03 -33.24
CA PRO A 36 -14.97 -32.99 -32.63
C PRO A 36 -14.25 -33.75 -31.50
N ASN A 37 -14.99 -34.16 -30.45
CA ASN A 37 -14.49 -35.02 -29.36
C ASN A 37 -14.09 -36.45 -29.81
N CYS A 38 -13.97 -36.65 -31.13
CA CYS A 38 -13.48 -37.85 -31.76
C CYS A 38 -12.56 -37.43 -32.92
N ALA A 39 -11.35 -38.00 -32.99
CA ALA A 39 -10.56 -37.94 -34.21
C ALA A 39 -11.02 -39.09 -35.13
N GLY A 40 -11.69 -38.78 -36.25
CA GLY A 40 -12.19 -39.76 -37.24
C GLY A 40 -13.73 -39.86 -37.31
N LYS A 41 -14.28 -40.60 -38.28
CA LYS A 41 -15.72 -40.86 -38.39
C LYS A 41 -16.12 -41.99 -37.44
N VAL A 42 -17.27 -41.85 -36.76
CA VAL A 42 -17.82 -42.89 -35.87
C VAL A 42 -17.92 -44.22 -36.64
N GLY A 43 -17.14 -45.22 -36.23
CA GLY A 43 -17.09 -46.55 -36.85
C GLY A 43 -15.73 -46.94 -37.45
N ASP A 44 -14.78 -46.01 -37.61
CA ASP A 44 -13.45 -46.33 -38.16
C ASP A 44 -12.50 -46.95 -37.11
N VAL A 45 -11.64 -47.87 -37.57
CA VAL A 45 -10.60 -48.49 -36.74
C VAL A 45 -9.49 -47.47 -36.47
N GLY A 46 -9.44 -46.93 -35.25
CA GLY A 46 -8.49 -45.87 -34.85
C GLY A 46 -9.12 -44.60 -34.27
N VAL A 47 -10.46 -44.54 -34.21
CA VAL A 47 -11.19 -43.38 -33.66
C VAL A 47 -10.92 -43.23 -32.15
N LYS A 48 -10.24 -42.15 -31.76
CA LYS A 48 -10.09 -41.76 -30.35
C LYS A 48 -11.23 -40.82 -29.95
N CYS A 49 -12.30 -41.38 -29.42
CA CYS A 49 -13.34 -40.62 -28.72
C CYS A 49 -12.98 -40.41 -27.25
N ASN A 50 -13.54 -39.37 -26.60
CA ASN A 50 -13.28 -38.98 -25.21
C ASN A 50 -11.87 -38.39 -24.98
N GLN A 51 -11.42 -37.54 -25.89
CA GLN A 51 -10.17 -36.81 -25.67
C GLN A 51 -10.34 -35.87 -24.47
N LYS A 52 -9.36 -35.88 -23.57
CA LYS A 52 -9.33 -34.96 -22.44
C LYS A 52 -8.69 -33.65 -22.90
N PHE A 53 -9.45 -32.57 -22.81
CA PHE A 53 -8.96 -31.22 -23.05
C PHE A 53 -8.69 -30.56 -21.70
N SER A 54 -7.59 -29.81 -21.61
CA SER A 54 -7.27 -29.11 -20.37
C SER A 54 -6.45 -27.86 -20.60
N HIS A 55 -6.31 -27.06 -19.55
CA HIS A 55 -5.36 -25.97 -19.48
C HIS A 55 -4.94 -25.72 -18.03
N GLN A 56 -3.72 -25.25 -17.81
CA GLN A 56 -3.27 -24.76 -16.51
C GLN A 56 -2.57 -23.40 -16.66
N LEU A 57 -2.93 -22.43 -15.83
CA LEU A 57 -2.24 -21.14 -15.78
C LEU A 57 -1.09 -21.25 -14.78
N LYS A 58 0.08 -20.73 -15.15
CA LYS A 58 1.21 -20.56 -14.24
C LYS A 58 1.58 -19.08 -14.19
N LEU A 59 1.41 -18.48 -13.02
CA LEU A 59 1.90 -17.13 -12.79
C LEU A 59 3.43 -17.18 -12.63
N VAL A 60 4.12 -16.18 -13.18
CA VAL A 60 5.58 -16.05 -13.01
C VAL A 60 5.90 -14.65 -12.49
N PRO A 61 6.87 -14.51 -11.56
CA PRO A 61 7.38 -13.20 -11.21
C PRO A 61 8.11 -12.60 -12.41
N ILE A 62 8.12 -11.28 -12.51
CA ILE A 62 8.72 -10.58 -13.67
C ILE A 62 10.25 -10.48 -13.52
N ASP A 63 10.72 -9.94 -12.40
CA ASP A 63 12.15 -9.62 -12.19
C ASP A 63 12.71 -10.20 -10.87
N ASN A 64 11.90 -10.22 -9.80
CA ASN A 64 12.38 -10.45 -8.43
C ASN A 64 11.82 -11.75 -7.84
N GLN A 65 12.38 -12.24 -6.73
CA GLN A 65 11.87 -13.46 -6.06
C GLN A 65 10.60 -13.15 -5.25
N VAL A 66 9.55 -12.74 -5.95
CA VAL A 66 8.24 -12.46 -5.34
C VAL A 66 7.52 -13.78 -5.11
N ASN A 67 7.03 -13.98 -3.89
CA ASN A 67 6.18 -15.11 -3.58
C ASN A 67 4.85 -14.99 -4.34
N ILE A 68 4.61 -15.94 -5.24
CA ILE A 68 3.41 -16.07 -6.08
C ILE A 68 2.54 -17.27 -5.66
N SER A 69 2.82 -17.84 -4.48
CA SER A 69 1.92 -18.80 -3.83
C SER A 69 0.68 -18.09 -3.29
N ASN A 70 -0.40 -18.85 -3.13
CA ASN A 70 -1.63 -18.40 -2.51
C ASN A 70 -2.34 -17.22 -3.21
N VAL A 71 -1.97 -16.91 -4.46
CA VAL A 71 -2.64 -15.90 -5.27
C VAL A 71 -4.01 -16.45 -5.67
N PRO A 72 -5.12 -15.77 -5.32
CA PRO A 72 -6.45 -16.26 -5.65
C PRO A 72 -6.69 -16.26 -7.16
N TYR A 73 -7.43 -17.24 -7.66
CA TYR A 73 -7.90 -17.28 -9.04
C TYR A 73 -9.36 -17.73 -9.14
N ALA A 74 -10.00 -17.43 -10.26
CA ALA A 74 -11.36 -17.88 -10.58
C ALA A 74 -11.52 -18.13 -12.09
N TYR A 75 -12.11 -19.26 -12.44
CA TYR A 75 -12.50 -19.59 -13.82
C TYR A 75 -13.94 -19.12 -14.09
N ILE A 76 -14.14 -18.34 -15.16
CA ILE A 76 -15.42 -17.71 -15.55
C ILE A 76 -15.83 -18.20 -16.94
N SER A 77 -16.44 -19.39 -16.98
CA SER A 77 -17.17 -19.93 -18.15
C SER A 77 -17.51 -21.41 -17.98
N ILE A 78 -16.91 -22.09 -17.01
CA ILE A 78 -17.12 -23.52 -16.77
C ILE A 78 -18.00 -23.70 -15.54
N SER A 79 -19.15 -24.33 -15.75
CA SER A 79 -20.27 -24.47 -14.80
C SER A 79 -19.96 -25.30 -13.55
N ALA A 80 -18.73 -25.78 -13.39
CA ALA A 80 -18.28 -26.49 -12.19
C ALA A 80 -16.80 -26.20 -11.92
N ARG A 81 -16.55 -25.52 -10.78
CA ARG A 81 -15.25 -25.29 -10.11
C ARG A 81 -14.49 -24.06 -10.62
N GLY A 82 -14.39 -23.00 -9.85
CA GLY A 82 -14.48 -22.90 -8.39
C GLY A 82 -13.20 -22.23 -7.94
N PHE A 83 -13.34 -21.13 -7.22
CA PHE A 83 -12.24 -20.32 -6.72
C PHE A 83 -11.13 -21.18 -6.12
N GLY A 84 -9.88 -20.78 -6.36
CA GLY A 84 -8.72 -21.48 -5.84
C GLY A 84 -7.57 -20.53 -5.55
N LYS A 85 -6.45 -21.10 -5.18
CA LYS A 85 -5.21 -20.39 -4.85
C LYS A 85 -4.04 -21.08 -5.54
N THR A 86 -3.10 -20.30 -6.06
CA THR A 86 -1.91 -20.87 -6.68
C THR A 86 -1.07 -21.66 -5.68
N ASN A 87 -0.42 -22.72 -6.16
CA ASN A 87 0.57 -23.48 -5.38
C ASN A 87 1.91 -22.73 -5.26
N ASP A 88 2.91 -23.34 -4.64
CA ASP A 88 4.26 -22.76 -4.44
C ASP A 88 5.01 -22.45 -5.73
N LYS A 89 4.57 -23.01 -6.87
CA LYS A 89 5.11 -22.75 -8.21
C LYS A 89 4.31 -21.70 -9.00
N GLY A 90 3.28 -21.12 -8.40
CA GLY A 90 2.37 -20.18 -9.06
C GLY A 90 1.34 -20.82 -9.97
N GLU A 91 1.16 -22.13 -9.90
CA GLU A 91 0.26 -22.85 -10.79
C GLU A 91 -1.16 -22.85 -10.22
N THR A 92 -2.14 -22.60 -11.08
CA THR A 92 -3.56 -22.82 -10.76
C THR A 92 -3.90 -24.31 -10.83
N ASP A 93 -5.08 -24.69 -10.37
CA ASP A 93 -5.64 -25.99 -10.72
C ASP A 93 -5.72 -26.15 -12.24
N ARG A 94 -5.56 -27.40 -12.70
CA ARG A 94 -5.78 -27.75 -14.10
C ARG A 94 -7.28 -27.87 -14.35
N ILE A 95 -7.79 -27.06 -15.26
CA ILE A 95 -9.17 -27.15 -15.70
C ILE A 95 -9.30 -28.19 -16.81
N MET A 96 -10.36 -28.99 -16.75
CA MET A 96 -10.63 -30.08 -17.69
C MET A 96 -11.97 -29.83 -18.39
N THR A 97 -12.00 -29.93 -19.71
CA THR A 97 -13.20 -29.76 -20.54
C THR A 97 -13.42 -30.99 -21.42
N ARG A 98 -14.67 -31.16 -21.88
CA ARG A 98 -15.07 -32.29 -22.76
C ARG A 98 -14.79 -32.02 -24.24
N GLN A 99 -14.58 -30.76 -24.59
CA GLN A 99 -14.25 -30.28 -25.92
C GLN A 99 -13.33 -29.05 -25.77
N PRO A 100 -12.63 -28.62 -26.82
CA PRO A 100 -11.88 -27.37 -26.78
C PRO A 100 -12.83 -26.19 -26.53
N GLU A 101 -12.53 -25.46 -25.48
CA GLU A 101 -13.28 -24.30 -25.01
C GLU A 101 -12.30 -23.20 -24.62
N GLU A 102 -12.70 -21.97 -24.93
CA GLU A 102 -12.04 -20.78 -24.38
C GLU A 102 -12.55 -20.55 -22.96
N VAL A 103 -11.61 -20.35 -22.05
CA VAL A 103 -11.85 -20.20 -20.62
C VAL A 103 -11.23 -18.90 -20.16
N ALA A 104 -12.04 -18.04 -19.55
CA ALA A 104 -11.53 -16.84 -18.91
C ALA A 104 -11.06 -17.17 -17.48
N VAL A 105 -9.90 -16.64 -17.09
CA VAL A 105 -9.34 -16.75 -15.75
C VAL A 105 -9.14 -15.37 -15.17
N LEU A 106 -9.58 -15.19 -13.94
CA LEU A 106 -9.26 -14.07 -13.08
C LEU A 106 -8.14 -14.48 -12.13
N VAL A 107 -7.24 -13.56 -11.80
CA VAL A 107 -6.18 -13.79 -10.81
C VAL A 107 -6.04 -12.60 -9.87
N GLY A 108 -5.46 -12.85 -8.70
CA GLY A 108 -5.17 -11.84 -7.69
C GLY A 108 -6.42 -11.08 -7.28
N LYS A 109 -6.30 -9.75 -7.24
CA LYS A 109 -7.38 -8.89 -6.78
C LYS A 109 -8.70 -9.14 -7.50
N LEU A 110 -8.69 -9.23 -8.82
CA LEU A 110 -9.92 -9.40 -9.58
C LEU A 110 -10.66 -10.70 -9.22
N ALA A 111 -9.93 -11.79 -9.01
CA ALA A 111 -10.52 -13.06 -8.56
C ALA A 111 -11.12 -12.95 -7.16
N LYS A 112 -10.38 -12.34 -6.22
CA LYS A 112 -10.84 -12.16 -4.84
C LYS A 112 -12.06 -11.24 -4.75
N SER A 113 -12.07 -10.18 -5.53
CA SER A 113 -13.18 -9.23 -5.59
C SER A 113 -14.44 -9.85 -6.20
N TYR A 114 -14.28 -10.69 -7.22
CA TYR A 114 -15.36 -11.49 -7.81
C TYR A 114 -15.93 -12.51 -6.82
N GLU A 115 -15.06 -13.18 -6.04
CA GLU A 115 -15.45 -14.08 -4.95
C GLU A 115 -16.27 -13.36 -3.87
N ARG A 116 -15.76 -12.24 -3.36
CA ARG A 116 -16.41 -11.39 -2.34
C ARG A 116 -17.78 -10.86 -2.78
N ARG A 117 -18.06 -10.87 -4.09
CA ARG A 117 -19.33 -10.45 -4.70
C ARG A 117 -20.17 -11.63 -5.21
N ARG A 118 -19.89 -12.86 -4.74
CA ARG A 118 -20.61 -14.09 -5.14
C ARG A 118 -20.70 -14.29 -6.65
N GLY A 119 -19.62 -13.98 -7.37
CA GLY A 119 -19.55 -14.14 -8.81
C GLY A 119 -20.13 -12.98 -9.62
N SER A 120 -20.15 -11.77 -9.05
CA SER A 120 -20.45 -10.53 -9.78
C SER A 120 -19.23 -9.62 -9.86
N PHE A 121 -19.09 -8.91 -10.98
CA PHE A 121 -18.05 -7.89 -11.13
C PHE A 121 -18.42 -6.56 -10.45
N GLY A 122 -19.71 -6.29 -10.21
CA GLY A 122 -20.14 -5.04 -9.58
C GLY A 122 -19.54 -3.79 -10.24
N SER A 123 -19.00 -2.89 -9.42
CA SER A 123 -18.34 -1.65 -9.86
C SER A 123 -16.83 -1.77 -10.15
N LEU A 124 -16.28 -3.00 -10.19
CA LEU A 124 -14.86 -3.23 -10.46
C LEU A 124 -14.43 -2.67 -11.82
N LYS A 125 -13.23 -2.08 -11.85
CA LYS A 125 -12.69 -1.42 -13.05
C LYS A 125 -11.65 -2.30 -13.76
N GLU A 126 -11.33 -1.90 -14.99
CA GLU A 126 -10.22 -2.48 -15.77
C GLU A 126 -10.41 -3.99 -16.08
N LEU A 127 -11.66 -4.46 -16.18
CA LEU A 127 -12.00 -5.89 -16.28
C LEU A 127 -11.36 -6.59 -17.48
N GLU A 128 -11.52 -6.03 -18.68
CA GLU A 128 -11.02 -6.67 -19.91
C GLU A 128 -9.49 -6.72 -19.97
N GLU A 129 -8.79 -5.73 -19.41
CA GLU A 129 -7.33 -5.71 -19.33
C GLU A 129 -6.78 -6.77 -18.36
N ARG A 130 -7.61 -7.24 -17.42
CA ARG A 130 -7.22 -8.10 -16.30
C ARG A 130 -7.70 -9.55 -16.46
N LYS A 131 -8.56 -9.84 -17.44
CA LYS A 131 -8.99 -11.20 -17.79
C LYS A 131 -7.90 -11.91 -18.60
N ILE A 132 -7.68 -13.19 -18.30
CA ILE A 132 -6.75 -14.04 -19.04
C ILE A 132 -7.58 -15.09 -19.80
N SER A 133 -7.64 -14.97 -21.12
CA SER A 133 -8.22 -16.02 -21.98
C SER A 133 -7.23 -17.17 -22.15
N LEU A 134 -7.69 -18.38 -21.87
CA LEU A 134 -6.97 -19.63 -22.06
C LEU A 134 -7.77 -20.54 -23.00
N LEU A 135 -7.09 -21.27 -23.87
CA LEU A 135 -7.74 -22.24 -24.74
C LEU A 135 -7.41 -23.65 -24.25
N THR A 136 -8.41 -24.44 -23.90
CA THR A 136 -8.20 -25.84 -23.51
C THR A 136 -7.81 -26.69 -24.73
N ASN A 137 -6.81 -27.55 -24.55
CA ASN A 137 -6.29 -28.40 -25.62
C ASN A 137 -5.86 -29.78 -25.10
N THR A 138 -5.58 -30.69 -26.03
CA THR A 138 -4.92 -31.97 -25.76
C THR A 138 -3.48 -31.77 -25.26
N ASN A 139 -2.89 -32.79 -24.65
CA ASN A 139 -1.51 -32.81 -24.13
C ASN A 139 -1.24 -31.88 -22.93
N GLU A 140 -2.28 -31.56 -22.16
CA GLU A 140 -2.13 -30.89 -20.87
C GLU A 140 -1.35 -29.56 -20.92
N PRO A 141 -1.72 -28.63 -21.82
CA PRO A 141 -0.98 -27.38 -21.99
C PRO A 141 -0.96 -26.56 -20.69
N SER A 142 0.10 -25.77 -20.54
CA SER A 142 0.22 -24.72 -19.53
C SER A 142 0.63 -23.41 -20.19
N THR A 143 0.08 -22.30 -19.70
CA THR A 143 0.46 -20.94 -20.14
C THR A 143 1.11 -20.21 -18.99
N GLU A 144 2.32 -19.69 -19.22
CA GLU A 144 2.97 -18.79 -18.28
C GLU A 144 2.50 -17.35 -18.49
N LYS A 145 2.19 -16.65 -17.39
CA LYS A 145 1.80 -15.23 -17.40
C LYS A 145 2.61 -14.44 -16.37
N PRO A 146 3.36 -13.40 -16.80
CA PRO A 146 4.01 -12.51 -15.86
C PRO A 146 2.97 -11.79 -15.00
N TYR A 147 3.12 -11.86 -13.68
CA TYR A 147 2.12 -11.36 -12.73
C TYR A 147 2.56 -10.09 -12.03
N ILE A 148 3.69 -10.16 -11.30
CA ILE A 148 4.13 -9.09 -10.40
C ILE A 148 5.66 -8.99 -10.36
N SER A 149 6.17 -7.79 -10.15
CA SER A 149 7.59 -7.50 -9.92
C SER A 149 7.92 -7.20 -8.45
N GLY A 150 6.95 -6.88 -7.59
CA GLY A 150 7.14 -6.81 -6.14
C GLY A 150 6.02 -6.09 -5.40
N TYR A 151 6.16 -6.06 -4.07
CA TYR A 151 5.22 -5.47 -3.13
C TYR A 151 5.75 -4.18 -2.51
N ASP A 152 4.85 -3.21 -2.40
CA ASP A 152 5.12 -1.92 -1.77
C ASP A 152 4.31 -1.79 -0.47
N TYR A 153 5.00 -1.36 0.59
CA TYR A 153 4.43 -0.91 1.85
C TYR A 153 4.72 0.58 1.97
N ILE A 154 3.66 1.39 1.91
CA ILE A 154 3.77 2.84 1.70
C ILE A 154 3.25 3.58 2.93
N THR A 155 4.04 4.47 3.50
CA THR A 155 3.56 5.50 4.42
C THR A 155 3.59 6.86 3.74
N VAL A 156 2.49 7.60 3.79
CA VAL A 156 2.34 8.94 3.21
C VAL A 156 2.24 9.94 4.35
N VAL A 157 3.13 10.92 4.38
CA VAL A 157 3.23 11.90 5.48
C VAL A 157 3.04 13.32 4.96
N GLY A 158 2.24 14.09 5.71
CA GLY A 158 1.96 15.50 5.42
C GLY A 158 3.17 16.41 5.57
N ALA A 159 3.03 17.61 4.99
CA ALA A 159 3.98 18.70 5.08
C ALA A 159 4.18 19.17 6.52
N ARG A 160 5.29 19.88 6.73
CA ARG A 160 5.47 20.70 7.91
C ARG A 160 4.73 22.01 7.69
N THR A 161 3.76 22.29 8.53
CA THR A 161 2.94 23.51 8.44
C THR A 161 3.16 24.35 9.68
N ALA A 162 3.17 25.68 9.53
CA ALA A 162 3.47 26.60 10.63
C ALA A 162 2.32 26.67 11.64
N PRO A 163 2.58 27.09 12.90
CA PRO A 163 1.53 27.41 13.86
C PRO A 163 0.76 28.65 13.40
N TRP A 164 -0.53 28.70 13.76
CA TRP A 164 -1.50 29.76 13.44
C TRP A 164 -0.99 31.21 13.60
N GLU A 165 -0.04 31.48 14.50
CA GLU A 165 0.45 32.84 14.76
C GLU A 165 1.38 33.42 13.68
N LEU A 166 2.03 32.58 12.86
CA LEU A 166 2.98 33.05 11.83
C LEU A 166 2.36 33.22 10.44
N SER A 167 1.23 32.56 10.15
CA SER A 167 0.60 32.59 8.82
C SER A 167 -0.32 33.79 8.57
N LEU A 168 -0.57 34.61 9.60
CA LEU A 168 -1.36 35.84 9.48
C LEU A 168 -0.52 37.01 9.99
N GLY A 169 0.07 37.75 9.06
CA GLY A 169 0.74 39.01 9.37
C GLY A 169 -0.16 39.90 10.25
N SER A 170 0.28 40.11 11.49
CA SER A 170 -0.11 41.22 12.36
C SER A 170 -1.62 41.43 12.60
N VAL A 171 -2.29 40.53 13.33
CA VAL A 171 -3.45 40.91 14.16
C VAL A 171 -3.44 40.10 15.47
N LYS A 172 -3.02 40.74 16.58
CA LYS A 172 -3.19 40.20 17.94
C LYS A 172 -4.69 40.16 18.25
N ARG A 173 -5.31 38.97 18.18
CA ARG A 173 -6.62 38.74 18.79
C ARG A 173 -6.44 38.23 20.21
N THR A 174 -7.08 38.95 21.12
CA THR A 174 -7.15 38.73 22.56
C THR A 174 -7.67 37.33 22.91
N PHE A 175 -7.01 36.75 23.90
CA PHE A 175 -7.24 35.48 24.56
C PHE A 175 -8.69 35.27 25.02
N THR A 176 -9.32 34.18 24.56
CA THR A 176 -10.19 33.29 25.33
C THR A 176 -10.32 31.95 24.56
N GLU A 177 -10.16 30.82 25.26
CA GLU A 177 -10.02 29.42 24.75
C GLU A 177 -8.64 28.99 24.22
N GLY A 178 -7.57 29.46 24.89
CA GLY A 178 -6.19 29.07 24.62
C GLY A 178 -5.70 27.92 25.50
N GLU A 179 -5.51 26.74 24.90
CA GLU A 179 -4.54 25.71 25.36
C GLU A 179 -4.22 24.65 24.27
N PHE A 180 -4.88 24.68 23.11
CA PHE A 180 -4.68 23.71 22.02
C PHE A 180 -4.00 24.24 20.74
N LEU A 181 -3.68 25.54 20.66
CA LEU A 181 -3.43 26.20 19.36
C LEU A 181 -2.05 26.87 19.15
N SER A 182 -1.13 26.82 20.10
CA SER A 182 0.29 27.02 19.77
C SER A 182 0.90 25.67 19.37
N GLU A 183 1.00 25.40 18.06
CA GLU A 183 1.69 24.19 17.60
C GLU A 183 3.19 24.30 17.96
N SER A 184 3.63 23.56 18.98
CA SER A 184 5.05 23.41 19.28
C SER A 184 5.80 22.87 18.05
N LEU A 185 7.11 23.14 17.93
CA LEU A 185 7.94 22.56 16.87
C LEU A 185 7.78 21.04 16.82
N GLY A 186 7.69 20.37 17.98
CA GLY A 186 7.41 18.94 18.07
C GLY A 186 6.13 18.50 17.37
N ASN A 187 5.07 19.31 17.43
CA ASN A 187 3.83 19.03 16.73
C ASN A 187 4.01 19.11 15.22
N GLN A 188 4.72 20.12 14.69
CA GLN A 188 4.88 20.29 13.23
C GLN A 188 5.57 19.09 12.54
N TYR A 189 6.39 18.32 13.26
CA TYR A 189 7.11 17.14 12.74
C TYR A 189 6.44 15.80 13.11
N ARG A 190 5.22 15.81 13.66
CA ARG A 190 4.49 14.61 14.10
C ARG A 190 4.29 13.58 12.99
N PHE A 191 3.95 14.04 11.78
CA PHE A 191 3.65 13.14 10.66
C PHE A 191 4.90 12.40 10.19
N ILE A 192 6.03 13.08 10.05
CA ILE A 192 7.32 12.45 9.71
C ILE A 192 7.71 11.41 10.74
N ASN A 193 7.63 11.76 12.02
CA ASN A 193 8.00 10.81 13.07
C ASN A 193 7.06 9.59 13.09
N CYS A 194 5.76 9.78 12.85
CA CYS A 194 4.84 8.64 12.69
C CYS A 194 5.17 7.80 11.44
N GLY A 195 5.56 8.42 10.33
CA GLY A 195 6.01 7.72 9.13
C GLY A 195 7.27 6.88 9.37
N LEU A 196 8.28 7.45 10.05
CA LEU A 196 9.48 6.71 10.45
C LEU A 196 9.15 5.55 11.40
N HIS A 197 8.19 5.73 12.32
CA HIS A 197 7.69 4.64 13.15
C HIS A 197 7.02 3.56 12.30
N GLN A 198 6.18 3.95 11.34
CA GLN A 198 5.46 3.04 10.45
C GLN A 198 6.41 2.19 9.58
N LEU A 199 7.53 2.73 9.13
CA LEU A 199 8.54 1.95 8.39
C LEU A 199 9.05 0.75 9.18
N GLN A 200 9.08 0.81 10.51
CA GLN A 200 9.50 -0.30 11.37
C GLN A 200 8.41 -1.34 11.57
N LEU A 201 7.15 -0.94 11.42
CA LEU A 201 6.00 -1.84 11.54
C LEU A 201 5.77 -2.64 10.25
N PHE A 202 6.19 -2.10 9.10
CA PHE A 202 6.17 -2.85 7.85
C PHE A 202 7.14 -4.04 7.88
N PRO A 203 6.89 -5.10 7.09
CA PRO A 203 7.85 -6.19 6.90
C PRO A 203 9.20 -5.68 6.41
N GLU A 204 10.28 -6.36 6.78
CA GLU A 204 11.63 -6.00 6.32
C GLU A 204 11.71 -5.94 4.80
N ALA A 205 12.31 -4.86 4.28
CA ALA A 205 12.52 -4.73 2.85
C ALA A 205 13.53 -5.79 2.38
N SER A 206 13.29 -6.36 1.20
CA SER A 206 14.18 -7.36 0.62
C SER A 206 15.55 -6.75 0.35
N GLN A 207 16.60 -7.46 0.77
CA GLN A 207 17.97 -7.07 0.48
C GLN A 207 18.31 -7.46 -0.97
N GLY A 208 18.68 -6.48 -1.79
CA GLY A 208 19.12 -6.69 -3.17
C GLY A 208 18.00 -6.72 -4.20
N ASP A 209 17.10 -7.72 -4.15
CA ASP A 209 16.13 -7.96 -5.24
C ASP A 209 14.90 -7.05 -5.20
N HIS A 210 14.71 -6.22 -4.17
CA HIS A 210 13.57 -5.30 -4.08
C HIS A 210 12.18 -5.95 -4.22
N ALA A 211 12.05 -7.25 -3.94
CA ALA A 211 10.76 -7.95 -3.95
C ALA A 211 9.77 -7.30 -2.96
N LEU A 212 10.25 -6.89 -1.79
CA LEU A 212 9.52 -6.09 -0.80
C LEU A 212 10.19 -4.72 -0.64
N GLN A 213 9.41 -3.64 -0.72
CA GLN A 213 9.89 -2.28 -0.48
C GLN A 213 9.09 -1.58 0.62
N ARG A 214 9.81 -0.98 1.57
CA ARG A 214 9.29 0.03 2.49
C ARG A 214 9.48 1.40 1.87
N ILE A 215 8.41 2.19 1.80
CA ILE A 215 8.41 3.46 1.08
C ILE A 215 7.79 4.54 1.97
N MET A 216 8.49 5.66 2.13
CA MET A 216 7.93 6.86 2.73
C MET A 216 7.75 7.94 1.66
N VAL A 217 6.50 8.35 1.44
CA VAL A 217 6.13 9.48 0.56
C VAL A 217 5.93 10.71 1.42
N VAL A 218 6.71 11.76 1.18
CA VAL A 218 6.72 12.98 1.98
C VAL A 218 6.23 14.17 1.15
N PHE A 219 5.22 14.88 1.64
CA PHE A 219 4.89 16.19 1.11
C PHE A 219 5.95 17.19 1.58
N GLN A 220 6.76 17.70 0.65
CA GLN A 220 8.02 18.37 0.98
C GLN A 220 7.86 19.75 1.64
N GLN A 221 6.68 20.38 1.51
CA GLN A 221 6.47 21.77 1.93
C GLN A 221 6.84 22.00 3.42
N GLY A 222 7.53 23.11 3.67
CA GLY A 222 7.94 23.56 5.01
C GLY A 222 9.18 22.88 5.60
N TYR A 223 9.61 21.72 5.10
CA TYR A 223 10.84 21.07 5.57
C TYR A 223 12.08 21.82 5.07
N ALA A 224 13.00 22.14 5.99
CA ALA A 224 14.27 22.75 5.64
C ALA A 224 15.24 21.69 5.06
N GLN A 225 16.32 22.14 4.42
CA GLN A 225 17.32 21.24 3.84
C GLN A 225 17.92 20.26 4.87
N LYS A 226 18.26 20.75 6.07
CA LYS A 226 18.73 19.91 7.19
C LYS A 226 17.68 18.88 7.64
N ASP A 227 16.38 19.21 7.55
CA ASP A 227 15.32 18.25 7.85
C ASP A 227 15.31 17.15 6.81
N ILE A 228 15.35 17.51 5.53
CA ILE A 228 15.38 16.57 4.40
C ILE A 228 16.56 15.60 4.54
N GLU A 229 17.75 16.10 4.87
CA GLU A 229 18.94 15.27 5.10
C GLU A 229 18.73 14.24 6.22
N ARG A 230 18.15 14.65 7.36
CA ARG A 230 17.85 13.75 8.48
C ARG A 230 16.77 12.74 8.14
N ILE A 231 15.70 13.19 7.48
CA ILE A 231 14.61 12.32 7.02
C ILE A 231 15.17 11.24 6.08
N ASN A 232 16.03 11.63 5.13
CA ASN A 232 16.69 10.69 4.21
C ASN A 232 17.54 9.66 4.97
N ASP A 233 18.44 10.12 5.86
CA ASP A 233 19.32 9.26 6.64
C ASP A 233 18.53 8.25 7.50
N TYR A 234 17.53 8.71 8.24
CA TYR A 234 16.73 7.85 9.10
C TYR A 234 15.85 6.89 8.30
N THR A 235 15.26 7.33 7.19
CA THR A 235 14.49 6.46 6.29
C THR A 235 15.37 5.34 5.76
N GLN A 236 16.59 5.65 5.33
CA GLN A 236 17.54 4.66 4.82
C GLN A 236 17.97 3.66 5.90
N LYS A 237 18.28 4.14 7.12
CA LYS A 237 18.63 3.29 8.27
C LYS A 237 17.51 2.32 8.64
N LEU A 238 16.26 2.71 8.41
CA LEU A 238 15.08 1.86 8.62
C LEU A 238 14.76 0.94 7.43
N GLY A 239 15.65 0.85 6.44
CA GLY A 239 15.47 0.04 5.23
C GLY A 239 14.39 0.58 4.28
N GLY A 240 14.02 1.85 4.43
CA GLY A 240 13.03 2.52 3.61
C GLY A 240 13.65 3.27 2.44
N ARG A 241 12.84 3.42 1.38
CA ARG A 241 13.07 4.40 0.31
C ARG A 241 12.20 5.62 0.55
N ILE A 242 12.72 6.79 0.24
CA ILE A 242 11.96 8.05 0.29
C ILE A 242 11.54 8.53 -1.10
N VAL A 243 10.37 9.17 -1.16
CA VAL A 243 9.87 9.89 -2.32
C VAL A 243 9.26 11.20 -1.85
N TYR A 244 9.72 12.31 -2.42
CA TYR A 244 9.15 13.62 -2.16
C TYR A 244 8.11 13.97 -3.22
N VAL A 245 7.00 14.54 -2.78
CA VAL A 245 5.95 15.08 -3.65
C VAL A 245 5.62 16.51 -3.25
N LYS A 246 5.23 17.32 -4.22
CA LYS A 246 4.81 18.72 -4.02
C LYS A 246 3.31 18.90 -3.89
N GLY A 247 2.51 17.88 -4.23
CA GLY A 247 1.06 18.00 -4.27
C GLY A 247 0.36 16.68 -4.57
N LYS A 248 -0.96 16.72 -4.50
CA LYS A 248 -1.87 15.59 -4.73
C LYS A 248 -1.67 14.95 -6.10
N GLN A 249 -1.37 15.75 -7.13
CA GLN A 249 -1.17 15.24 -8.48
C GLN A 249 0.10 14.36 -8.58
N GLU A 250 1.21 14.81 -8.00
CA GLU A 250 2.44 14.01 -7.95
C GLU A 250 2.27 12.74 -7.10
N LEU A 251 1.47 12.78 -6.03
CA LEU A 251 1.10 11.59 -5.27
C LEU A 251 0.32 10.59 -6.14
N ILE A 252 -0.72 11.05 -6.85
CA ILE A 252 -1.54 10.20 -7.74
C ILE A 252 -0.66 9.59 -8.84
N GLU A 253 0.18 10.39 -9.50
CA GLU A 253 1.10 9.92 -10.53
C GLU A 253 2.06 8.89 -9.98
N TYR A 254 2.63 9.13 -8.80
CA TYR A 254 3.50 8.19 -8.13
C TYR A 254 2.79 6.85 -7.88
N LEU A 255 1.60 6.87 -7.27
CA LEU A 255 0.81 5.66 -7.02
C LEU A 255 0.50 4.93 -8.34
N ASN A 256 0.00 5.64 -9.35
CA ASN A 256 -0.39 5.04 -10.63
C ASN A 256 0.78 4.46 -11.43
N GLN A 257 2.02 4.92 -11.21
CA GLN A 257 3.22 4.29 -11.82
C GLN A 257 3.37 2.81 -11.46
N ARG A 258 2.77 2.32 -10.37
CA ARG A 258 2.78 0.90 -9.98
C ARG A 258 2.20 0.01 -11.07
N LYS A 259 1.14 0.46 -11.76
CA LYS A 259 0.52 -0.27 -12.87
C LYS A 259 1.53 -0.57 -13.97
N LYS A 260 2.34 0.42 -14.36
CA LYS A 260 3.42 0.25 -15.36
C LYS A 260 4.56 -0.60 -14.84
N LYS A 261 4.94 -0.41 -13.57
CA LYS A 261 6.03 -1.15 -12.91
C LYS A 261 5.63 -2.59 -12.53
N LYS A 262 4.35 -2.95 -12.67
CA LYS A 262 3.77 -4.25 -12.25
C LYS A 262 4.04 -4.57 -10.77
N ARG A 263 4.00 -3.54 -9.93
CA ARG A 263 4.12 -3.66 -8.47
C ARG A 263 2.74 -3.51 -7.84
N LEU A 264 2.51 -4.18 -6.72
CA LEU A 264 1.26 -4.06 -5.97
C LEU A 264 1.50 -3.46 -4.59
N ILE A 265 0.58 -2.63 -4.14
CA ILE A 265 0.55 -2.07 -2.79
C ILE A 265 -0.10 -3.09 -1.87
N LYS A 266 0.62 -3.51 -0.82
CA LYS A 266 0.12 -4.38 0.25
C LYS A 266 -0.44 -3.61 1.42
N GLU A 267 0.23 -2.53 1.80
CA GLU A 267 -0.24 -1.68 2.90
C GLU A 267 0.04 -0.22 2.56
N MET A 268 -0.93 0.65 2.84
CA MET A 268 -0.75 2.09 2.72
C MET A 268 -1.28 2.84 3.94
N VAL A 269 -0.44 3.69 4.55
CA VAL A 269 -0.77 4.40 5.78
C VAL A 269 -0.64 5.91 5.59
N PHE A 270 -1.64 6.68 5.97
CA PHE A 270 -1.65 8.14 5.87
C PHE A 270 -1.50 8.82 7.24
N PHE A 271 -0.52 9.72 7.36
CA PHE A 271 -0.33 10.62 8.49
C PHE A 271 -0.43 12.06 8.03
N CYS A 272 -1.59 12.67 8.23
CA CYS A 272 -1.84 14.04 7.82
C CYS A 272 -2.98 14.64 8.64
N HIS A 273 -3.29 15.90 8.35
CA HIS A 273 -4.52 16.51 8.83
C HIS A 273 -5.74 15.94 8.11
N GLY A 274 -6.90 16.11 8.74
CA GLY A 274 -8.19 15.77 8.16
C GLY A 274 -9.19 16.87 8.40
N ILE A 275 -9.87 17.25 7.34
CA ILE A 275 -11.14 17.99 7.39
C ILE A 275 -12.22 17.07 6.81
N ILE A 276 -13.49 17.46 6.97
CA ILE A 276 -14.58 16.68 6.37
C ILE A 276 -14.32 16.52 4.87
N ASP A 277 -14.48 15.29 4.38
CA ASP A 277 -14.27 14.86 3.00
C ASP A 277 -12.83 14.89 2.46
N TYR A 278 -11.84 15.42 3.20
CA TYR A 278 -10.47 15.55 2.68
C TYR A 278 -9.38 15.15 3.70
N ALA A 279 -8.42 14.36 3.23
CA ALA A 279 -7.09 14.31 3.81
C ALA A 279 -6.31 15.55 3.33
N THR A 280 -5.63 16.24 4.25
CA THR A 280 -4.96 17.51 3.93
C THR A 280 -3.47 17.42 4.26
N PHE A 281 -2.66 17.46 3.21
CA PHE A 281 -1.20 17.31 3.31
C PHE A 281 -0.47 18.64 3.43
N HIS A 282 -1.09 19.76 3.06
CA HIS A 282 -0.54 21.13 3.17
C HIS A 282 -1.38 22.01 4.10
N TYR A 283 -2.03 21.42 5.10
CA TYR A 283 -2.99 22.13 5.95
C TYR A 283 -2.41 23.43 6.53
N GLN A 284 -3.02 24.58 6.25
CA GLN A 284 -2.53 25.91 6.70
C GLN A 284 -1.11 26.28 6.21
N GLY A 285 -0.62 25.64 5.16
CA GLY A 285 0.59 26.08 4.47
C GLY A 285 0.29 26.94 3.24
N ASP A 286 1.33 27.35 2.52
CA ASP A 286 1.22 28.33 1.43
C ASP A 286 0.34 27.87 0.26
N ASN A 287 0.25 26.55 0.02
CA ASN A 287 -0.54 25.99 -1.06
C ASN A 287 -1.44 24.84 -0.58
N VAL A 288 -2.47 25.19 0.21
CA VAL A 288 -3.42 24.23 0.80
C VAL A 288 -4.11 23.38 -0.27
N GLU A 289 -4.49 23.97 -1.41
CA GLU A 289 -5.25 23.30 -2.47
C GLU A 289 -4.50 22.11 -3.07
N GLU A 290 -3.19 22.25 -3.28
CA GLU A 290 -2.32 21.17 -3.75
C GLU A 290 -2.20 20.02 -2.73
N GLY A 291 -2.49 20.29 -1.45
CA GLY A 291 -2.52 19.28 -0.40
C GLY A 291 -3.89 18.64 -0.17
N LEU A 292 -4.97 19.07 -0.84
CA LEU A 292 -6.31 18.53 -0.63
C LEU A 292 -6.51 17.23 -1.41
N PHE A 293 -6.59 16.11 -0.71
CA PHE A 293 -6.86 14.80 -1.31
C PHE A 293 -8.24 14.30 -0.88
N GLY A 294 -9.21 14.38 -1.79
CA GLY A 294 -10.61 14.05 -1.53
C GLY A 294 -11.24 13.18 -2.61
N PRO A 295 -12.57 13.24 -2.79
CA PRO A 295 -13.30 12.34 -3.68
C PRO A 295 -12.75 12.29 -5.12
N ALA A 296 -12.45 13.46 -5.71
CA ALA A 296 -11.97 13.54 -7.09
C ALA A 296 -10.56 12.94 -7.25
N GLU A 297 -9.69 13.08 -6.25
CA GLU A 297 -8.36 12.50 -6.25
C GLU A 297 -8.39 10.98 -6.03
N ILE A 298 -9.27 10.50 -5.14
CA ILE A 298 -9.47 9.07 -4.88
C ILE A 298 -9.86 8.34 -6.17
N GLU A 299 -10.76 8.93 -6.99
CA GLU A 299 -11.21 8.36 -8.26
C GLU A 299 -10.12 8.23 -9.32
N LYS A 300 -9.05 9.04 -9.24
CA LYS A 300 -7.94 9.04 -10.21
C LYS A 300 -6.88 7.97 -9.92
N VAL A 301 -6.89 7.37 -8.72
CA VAL A 301 -5.95 6.30 -8.38
C VAL A 301 -6.49 4.97 -8.92
N TYR A 302 -5.63 4.22 -9.63
CA TYR A 302 -6.02 2.94 -10.22
C TYR A 302 -6.28 1.88 -9.16
N GLU A 303 -7.43 1.22 -9.23
CA GLU A 303 -7.79 0.10 -8.34
C GLU A 303 -6.80 -1.07 -8.47
N SER A 304 -6.30 -1.31 -9.70
CA SER A 304 -5.41 -2.43 -10.03
C SER A 304 -4.01 -2.38 -9.43
N ILE A 305 -3.60 -1.27 -8.78
CA ILE A 305 -2.27 -1.18 -8.13
C ILE A 305 -2.25 -1.79 -6.73
N PHE A 306 -3.41 -2.14 -6.17
CA PHE A 306 -3.52 -2.73 -4.85
C PHE A 306 -3.58 -4.27 -4.96
N ASP A 307 -2.97 -4.97 -4.01
CA ASP A 307 -3.12 -6.42 -3.94
C ASP A 307 -4.52 -6.85 -3.42
N PHE A 308 -4.85 -8.14 -3.54
CA PHE A 308 -6.16 -8.73 -3.21
C PHE A 308 -6.52 -8.67 -1.72
N ASP A 309 -5.50 -8.59 -0.87
CA ASP A 309 -5.52 -8.51 0.59
C ASP A 309 -4.90 -7.19 1.08
N ALA A 310 -4.79 -6.19 0.20
CA ALA A 310 -4.23 -4.90 0.59
C ALA A 310 -5.06 -4.27 1.73
N GLU A 311 -4.39 -3.50 2.58
CA GLU A 311 -5.01 -2.72 3.64
C GLU A 311 -4.59 -1.25 3.58
N ILE A 312 -5.49 -0.36 3.99
CA ILE A 312 -5.21 1.06 4.10
C ILE A 312 -5.55 1.52 5.50
N THR A 313 -4.70 2.34 6.11
CA THR A 313 -5.00 3.02 7.36
C THR A 313 -4.83 4.52 7.19
N THR A 314 -5.81 5.31 7.60
CA THR A 314 -5.69 6.77 7.62
C THR A 314 -5.87 7.31 9.02
N TYR A 315 -4.85 8.04 9.49
CA TYR A 315 -4.85 8.77 10.74
C TYR A 315 -5.24 10.25 10.54
N ALA A 316 -5.82 10.60 9.40
CA ALA A 316 -6.43 11.91 9.19
C ALA A 316 -7.66 12.07 10.11
N CYS A 317 -7.79 13.23 10.73
CA CYS A 317 -8.90 13.51 11.64
C CYS A 317 -10.25 13.31 10.93
N ARG A 318 -11.17 12.56 11.56
CA ARG A 318 -12.56 12.41 11.08
C ARG A 318 -12.69 11.85 9.66
N ALA A 319 -11.69 11.10 9.19
CA ALA A 319 -11.73 10.46 7.87
C ALA A 319 -12.83 9.39 7.74
N GLY A 320 -13.38 8.93 8.87
CA GLY A 320 -14.50 7.99 8.96
C GLY A 320 -15.90 8.62 8.88
N ILE A 321 -16.02 9.94 8.74
CA ILE A 321 -17.31 10.66 8.65
C ILE A 321 -17.34 11.67 7.50
N SER A 322 -18.54 12.10 7.10
CA SER A 322 -18.74 13.09 6.03
C SER A 322 -19.58 14.30 6.45
N LYS A 323 -20.00 14.38 7.73
CA LYS A 323 -20.74 15.51 8.28
C LYS A 323 -19.89 16.25 9.30
N SER A 324 -19.96 17.58 9.28
CA SER A 324 -19.34 18.41 10.31
C SER A 324 -20.28 18.51 11.52
N GLY A 325 -19.75 18.30 12.72
CA GLY A 325 -20.51 18.35 13.95
C GLY A 325 -19.61 18.20 15.18
N GLY A 326 -20.12 18.63 16.34
CA GLY A 326 -19.47 18.49 17.65
C GLY A 326 -19.96 17.27 18.44
N ASP A 327 -21.20 16.86 18.21
CA ASP A 327 -21.87 15.73 18.85
C ASP A 327 -22.72 15.00 17.80
N PHE A 328 -22.65 13.67 17.79
CA PHE A 328 -23.43 12.79 16.92
C PHE A 328 -24.18 11.73 17.75
N THR A 329 -24.45 12.02 19.03
CA THR A 329 -25.20 11.09 19.89
C THR A 329 -26.59 10.85 19.33
N GLY A 330 -26.84 9.63 18.86
CA GLY A 330 -28.10 9.26 18.20
C GLY A 330 -28.24 9.73 16.75
N GLU A 331 -27.17 10.27 16.14
CA GLU A 331 -27.17 10.79 14.79
C GLU A 331 -26.20 10.04 13.87
N ASP A 332 -26.55 9.94 12.59
CA ASP A 332 -25.66 9.46 11.54
C ASP A 332 -24.67 10.57 11.12
N ALA A 333 -23.37 10.28 11.15
CA ALA A 333 -22.31 11.21 10.77
C ALA A 333 -21.87 11.09 9.30
N GLY A 334 -22.61 10.32 8.50
CA GLY A 334 -22.30 10.09 7.08
C GLY A 334 -21.13 9.14 6.89
N GLN A 335 -21.03 8.11 7.72
CA GLN A 335 -19.98 7.08 7.63
C GLN A 335 -19.95 6.43 6.23
N ASP A 336 -21.12 6.22 5.62
CA ASP A 336 -21.32 5.65 4.28
C ASP A 336 -20.74 6.51 3.14
N LYS A 337 -20.54 7.81 3.39
CA LYS A 337 -20.02 8.80 2.42
C LYS A 337 -18.65 9.35 2.81
N SER A 338 -18.09 8.87 3.92
CA SER A 338 -16.80 9.31 4.44
C SER A 338 -15.64 9.09 3.45
N PRO A 339 -14.54 9.84 3.56
CA PRO A 339 -13.31 9.58 2.82
C PRO A 339 -12.88 8.12 2.89
N ALA A 340 -12.94 7.50 4.07
CA ALA A 340 -12.56 6.11 4.27
C ALA A 340 -13.45 5.15 3.48
N GLN A 341 -14.78 5.35 3.53
CA GLN A 341 -15.71 4.52 2.76
C GLN A 341 -15.56 4.72 1.25
N ARG A 342 -15.25 5.95 0.79
CA ARG A 342 -14.96 6.23 -0.62
C ARG A 342 -13.69 5.54 -1.08
N MET A 343 -12.60 5.65 -0.32
CA MET A 343 -11.36 4.91 -0.60
C MET A 343 -11.64 3.41 -0.67
N ALA A 344 -12.40 2.87 0.29
CA ALA A 344 -12.74 1.46 0.31
C ALA A 344 -13.48 1.06 -0.98
N ASN A 345 -14.57 1.74 -1.30
CA ASN A 345 -15.38 1.47 -2.48
C ASN A 345 -14.59 1.62 -3.79
N THR A 346 -13.88 2.73 -3.96
CA THR A 346 -13.19 3.06 -5.22
C THR A 346 -12.00 2.18 -5.49
N TRP A 347 -11.25 1.83 -4.44
CA TRP A 347 -10.04 1.02 -4.59
C TRP A 347 -10.29 -0.46 -4.33
N ASP A 348 -11.48 -0.86 -3.90
CA ASP A 348 -11.83 -2.23 -3.51
C ASP A 348 -10.83 -2.81 -2.48
N VAL A 349 -10.65 -2.07 -1.39
CA VAL A 349 -9.70 -2.34 -0.29
C VAL A 349 -10.37 -2.08 1.05
N GLU A 350 -9.99 -2.79 2.11
CA GLU A 350 -10.38 -2.45 3.48
C GLU A 350 -9.61 -1.23 3.98
N VAL A 351 -10.34 -0.25 4.52
CA VAL A 351 -9.78 1.01 5.03
C VAL A 351 -10.06 1.15 6.51
N LYS A 352 -9.04 1.46 7.30
CA LYS A 352 -9.12 1.74 8.74
C LYS A 352 -9.03 3.25 8.95
N ALA A 353 -10.00 3.84 9.66
CA ALA A 353 -10.03 5.27 9.89
C ALA A 353 -10.68 5.65 11.23
N PHE A 354 -10.34 6.83 11.75
CA PHE A 354 -11.04 7.39 12.89
C PHE A 354 -12.31 8.13 12.46
N GLU A 355 -13.42 7.84 13.13
CA GLU A 355 -14.63 8.67 13.11
C GLU A 355 -14.41 9.98 13.89
N LYS A 356 -13.62 9.92 14.97
CA LYS A 356 -13.27 11.07 15.81
C LYS A 356 -12.01 11.80 15.32
N ARG A 357 -11.65 12.91 15.96
CA ARG A 357 -10.36 13.59 15.73
C ARG A 357 -9.20 12.67 16.12
N SER A 358 -8.09 12.78 15.41
CA SER A 358 -6.85 12.08 15.74
C SER A 358 -6.07 12.83 16.82
N ILE A 359 -5.49 12.10 17.77
CA ILE A 359 -4.55 12.64 18.77
C ILE A 359 -3.14 12.28 18.35
N TYR A 360 -2.38 13.29 17.97
CA TYR A 360 -0.95 13.15 17.71
C TYR A 360 -0.06 13.60 18.88
N THR A 361 -0.59 14.30 19.89
CA THR A 361 0.23 14.84 20.99
C THR A 361 0.90 13.76 21.84
N ILE A 362 0.32 12.56 21.88
CA ILE A 362 0.83 11.42 22.66
C ILE A 362 1.87 10.57 21.93
N VAL A 363 2.11 10.83 20.64
CA VAL A 363 2.93 9.93 19.80
C VAL A 363 4.38 9.87 20.26
N TYR A 364 4.87 10.92 20.93
CA TYR A 364 6.23 10.98 21.50
C TYR A 364 6.35 10.46 22.93
N GLY A 365 5.27 9.88 23.46
CA GLY A 365 5.17 9.50 24.85
C GLY A 365 4.67 10.62 25.75
N THR A 366 4.27 10.22 26.96
CA THR A 366 3.86 11.13 28.03
C THR A 366 5.08 11.85 28.62
N THR A 367 4.85 12.91 29.38
CA THR A 367 5.92 13.60 30.12
C THR A 367 6.69 12.64 31.03
N GLN A 368 6.01 11.65 31.63
CA GLN A 368 6.67 10.64 32.46
C GLN A 368 7.55 9.73 31.61
N GLU A 369 7.03 9.21 30.50
CA GLU A 369 7.81 8.31 29.61
C GLU A 369 9.04 9.00 29.01
N ILE A 370 8.95 10.30 28.72
CA ILE A 370 10.10 11.09 28.25
C ILE A 370 11.14 11.26 29.36
N ARG A 371 10.70 11.51 30.61
CA ARG A 371 11.62 11.57 31.76
C ARG A 371 12.31 10.23 31.98
N ASP A 372 11.56 9.14 31.99
CA ASP A 372 12.10 7.79 32.15
C ASP A 372 13.09 7.46 31.03
N ALA A 373 12.75 7.84 29.79
CA ALA A 373 13.61 7.65 28.62
C ALA A 373 14.98 8.34 28.76
N LYS A 374 15.06 9.51 29.41
CA LYS A 374 16.35 10.19 29.66
C LYS A 374 17.22 9.42 30.66
N GLU A 375 16.59 8.89 31.70
CA GLU A 375 17.24 8.15 32.79
C GLU A 375 17.70 6.73 32.40
N TYR A 376 17.10 6.13 31.36
CA TYR A 376 17.54 4.81 30.84
C TYR A 376 19.03 4.76 30.48
N SER A 377 19.68 5.90 30.23
CA SER A 377 21.13 6.00 30.04
C SER A 377 21.93 5.28 31.13
N LYS A 378 21.46 5.34 32.39
CA LYS A 378 22.13 4.72 33.53
C LYS A 378 22.00 3.20 33.47
N VAL A 379 20.77 2.71 33.35
CA VAL A 379 20.45 1.27 33.26
C VAL A 379 21.15 0.62 32.07
N ILE A 380 21.16 1.30 30.91
CA ILE A 380 21.83 0.82 29.69
C ILE A 380 23.34 0.67 29.93
N LYS A 381 24.00 1.70 30.49
CA LYS A 381 25.44 1.66 30.77
C LYS A 381 25.81 0.56 31.76
N GLU A 382 25.06 0.43 32.85
CA GLU A 382 25.29 -0.59 33.87
C GLU A 382 25.21 -2.01 33.29
N TYR A 383 24.21 -2.27 32.43
CA TYR A 383 24.09 -3.56 31.75
C TYR A 383 25.21 -3.79 30.72
N GLU A 384 25.52 -2.81 29.87
CA GLU A 384 26.59 -2.93 28.86
C GLU A 384 27.99 -3.12 29.51
N GLU A 385 28.25 -2.46 30.64
CA GLU A 385 29.47 -2.66 31.43
C GLU A 385 29.52 -4.06 32.06
N SER A 386 28.42 -4.50 32.67
CA SER A 386 28.31 -5.85 33.24
C SER A 386 28.54 -6.92 32.17
N ARG A 387 27.99 -6.73 30.96
CA ARG A 387 28.18 -7.63 29.83
C ARG A 387 29.63 -7.65 29.34
N ARG A 388 30.26 -6.49 29.19
CA ARG A 388 31.69 -6.38 28.82
C ARG A 388 32.61 -7.03 29.87
N ASN A 389 32.26 -6.94 31.15
CA ASN A 389 33.01 -7.60 32.21
C ASN A 389 32.85 -9.11 32.15
N TYR A 390 31.63 -9.61 31.93
CA TYR A 390 31.36 -11.03 31.70
C TYR A 390 32.17 -11.59 30.51
N GLU A 391 32.16 -10.89 29.36
CA GLU A 391 32.94 -11.28 28.18
C GLU A 391 34.46 -11.30 28.46
N ARG A 392 34.97 -10.34 29.25
CA ARG A 392 36.37 -10.33 29.71
C ARG A 392 36.71 -11.49 30.64
N GLU A 393 35.82 -11.86 31.55
CA GLU A 393 36.04 -12.98 32.47
C GLU A 393 36.03 -14.33 31.75
N LEU A 394 35.13 -14.52 30.77
CA LEU A 394 35.17 -15.68 29.89
C LEU A 394 36.49 -15.77 29.11
N ALA A 395 36.98 -14.65 28.58
CA ALA A 395 38.25 -14.61 27.85
C ALA A 395 39.47 -14.96 28.72
N LYS A 396 39.41 -14.71 30.03
CA LYS A 396 40.42 -15.14 31.00
C LYS A 396 40.29 -16.61 31.43
N GLY A 397 39.31 -17.35 30.89
CA GLY A 397 39.08 -18.76 31.19
C GLY A 397 38.17 -19.02 32.39
N ASN A 398 37.51 -18.00 32.95
CA ASN A 398 36.58 -18.17 34.06
C ASN A 398 35.24 -18.76 33.58
N LYS A 399 35.12 -20.09 33.67
CA LYS A 399 33.90 -20.83 33.27
C LYS A 399 32.70 -20.61 34.21
N ASN A 400 32.92 -20.00 35.37
CA ASN A 400 31.88 -19.74 36.37
C ASN A 400 31.37 -18.29 36.31
N ALA A 401 31.81 -17.49 35.34
CA ALA A 401 31.31 -16.13 35.15
C ALA A 401 29.78 -16.17 34.90
N LYS A 402 29.03 -15.31 35.60
CA LYS A 402 27.57 -15.25 35.48
C LYS A 402 27.18 -14.24 34.40
N LEU A 403 26.41 -14.68 33.41
CA LEU A 403 25.82 -13.80 32.41
C LEU A 403 24.91 -12.77 33.13
N PRO A 404 25.10 -11.46 32.92
CA PRO A 404 24.22 -10.46 33.50
C PRO A 404 22.80 -10.60 32.94
N GLU A 405 21.81 -10.38 33.80
CA GLU A 405 20.42 -10.38 33.42
C GLU A 405 20.12 -9.14 32.56
N LYS A 406 19.54 -9.37 31.38
CA LYS A 406 19.11 -8.27 30.50
C LYS A 406 17.90 -7.60 31.14
N PRO A 407 17.92 -6.28 31.37
CA PRO A 407 16.76 -5.56 31.89
C PRO A 407 15.51 -5.83 31.06
N GLU A 408 14.36 -5.88 31.71
CA GLU A 408 13.06 -5.94 31.04
C GLU A 408 12.93 -4.74 30.08
N ASP A 409 12.35 -4.97 28.89
CA ASP A 409 12.19 -3.96 27.84
C ASP A 409 13.47 -3.22 27.42
N TYR A 410 14.67 -3.78 27.67
CA TYR A 410 15.95 -3.13 27.37
C TYR A 410 16.06 -2.58 25.95
N ASP A 411 15.57 -3.31 24.93
CA ASP A 411 15.65 -2.86 23.54
C ASP A 411 14.76 -1.63 23.30
N ILE A 412 13.58 -1.57 23.93
CA ILE A 412 12.69 -0.41 23.92
C ILE A 412 13.33 0.75 24.69
N MET A 413 13.91 0.49 25.86
CA MET A 413 14.61 1.50 26.66
C MET A 413 15.76 2.13 25.88
N LYS A 414 16.61 1.31 25.25
CA LYS A 414 17.74 1.76 24.44
C LYS A 414 17.28 2.64 23.29
N LYS A 415 16.28 2.19 22.56
CA LYS A 415 15.67 2.92 21.44
C LYS A 415 15.09 4.26 21.88
N ARG A 416 14.24 4.28 22.92
CA ARG A 416 13.63 5.51 23.44
C ARG A 416 14.65 6.50 23.98
N ASN A 417 15.72 6.02 24.63
CA ASN A 417 16.81 6.86 25.12
C ASN A 417 17.55 7.55 23.96
N GLU A 418 17.87 6.80 22.91
CA GLU A 418 18.49 7.32 21.69
C GLU A 418 17.57 8.32 20.98
N ASP A 419 16.29 7.99 20.86
CA ASP A 419 15.27 8.82 20.22
C ASP A 419 15.16 10.19 20.91
N VAL A 420 15.02 10.22 22.23
CA VAL A 420 14.90 11.48 22.99
C VAL A 420 16.16 12.33 22.84
N LYS A 421 17.35 11.75 23.03
CA LYS A 421 18.62 12.49 22.91
C LYS A 421 18.84 13.03 21.51
N THR A 422 18.60 12.21 20.48
CA THR A 422 18.84 12.59 19.09
C THR A 422 17.83 13.63 18.64
N ARG A 423 16.55 13.49 19.04
CA ARG A 423 15.51 14.48 18.76
C ARG A 423 15.85 15.85 19.37
N GLU A 424 16.26 15.89 20.63
CA GLU A 424 16.67 17.13 21.31
C GLU A 424 17.94 17.72 20.66
N HIS A 425 18.91 16.88 20.32
CA HIS A 425 20.10 17.31 19.60
C HIS A 425 19.74 17.91 18.23
N ASN A 426 18.84 17.28 17.48
CA ASN A 426 18.40 17.75 16.17
C ASN A 426 17.71 19.11 16.25
N GLU A 427 16.82 19.30 17.23
CA GLU A 427 16.14 20.56 17.51
C GLU A 427 17.12 21.70 17.82
N ASN A 428 18.19 21.40 18.58
CA ASN A 428 19.22 22.36 18.96
C ASN A 428 20.25 22.67 17.86
N ASN A 429 20.27 21.94 16.74
CA ASN A 429 21.27 22.08 15.67
C ASN A 429 20.61 22.41 14.30
N ASP A 430 19.80 23.45 14.28
CA ASP A 430 19.09 24.03 13.12
C ASP A 430 18.23 23.06 12.28
N GLY A 431 17.62 22.05 12.88
CA GLY A 431 16.55 21.32 12.20
C GLY A 431 15.46 20.88 13.15
N GLY A 432 14.51 20.14 12.63
CA GLY A 432 13.34 19.71 13.37
C GLY A 432 13.64 18.64 14.41
N PRO A 433 12.76 18.49 15.42
CA PRO A 433 12.81 17.39 16.36
C PRO A 433 12.38 16.08 15.67
N ILE A 434 13.24 15.54 14.82
CA ILE A 434 13.05 14.27 14.11
C ILE A 434 13.82 13.20 14.89
N SER A 435 13.13 12.11 15.19
CA SER A 435 13.67 10.96 15.92
C SER A 435 14.16 9.89 14.95
N PRO A 436 15.33 9.26 15.17
CA PRO A 436 15.88 8.24 14.27
C PRO A 436 14.95 7.03 14.11
N ASN A 437 14.22 6.66 15.16
CA ASN A 437 13.23 5.59 15.10
C ASN A 437 11.78 6.11 15.08
N GLY A 438 11.57 7.38 14.75
CA GLY A 438 10.24 7.97 14.70
C GLY A 438 9.56 8.12 16.06
N SER A 439 8.23 8.11 16.05
CA SER A 439 7.41 8.24 17.25
C SER A 439 7.47 6.99 18.14
N PHE A 440 7.05 7.10 19.41
CA PHE A 440 6.96 5.96 20.34
C PHE A 440 5.74 5.09 20.05
N ARG A 441 4.68 5.69 19.51
CA ARG A 441 3.41 5.02 19.16
C ARG A 441 2.73 5.72 17.98
N LEU A 442 1.77 5.02 17.37
CA LEU A 442 0.88 5.58 16.36
C LEU A 442 -0.19 6.50 16.98
N PRO A 443 -0.85 7.37 16.19
CA PRO A 443 -1.85 8.31 16.69
C PRO A 443 -3.04 7.62 17.36
N GLY A 444 -3.57 8.25 18.40
CA GLY A 444 -4.76 7.80 19.11
C GLY A 444 -6.03 8.52 18.66
N THR A 445 -7.14 8.23 19.34
CA THR A 445 -8.44 8.85 19.09
C THR A 445 -8.75 9.89 20.16
N ALA A 446 -9.29 11.05 19.76
CA ALA A 446 -9.72 12.10 20.67
C ALA A 446 -11.11 11.86 21.24
N LYS A 447 -11.51 12.70 22.20
CA LYS A 447 -12.87 12.67 22.77
C LYS A 447 -13.95 13.20 21.81
N THR A 448 -13.57 14.03 20.84
CA THR A 448 -14.51 14.74 19.96
C THR A 448 -14.43 14.31 18.49
N PRO A 449 -15.54 14.42 17.74
CA PRO A 449 -16.91 14.66 18.23
C PRO A 449 -17.42 13.55 19.16
N THR A 450 -18.35 13.90 20.05
CA THR A 450 -19.01 12.94 20.93
C THR A 450 -20.03 12.10 20.16
N GLY A 451 -20.49 10.98 20.74
CA GLY A 451 -21.46 10.08 20.10
C GLY A 451 -20.88 9.13 19.04
N LEU A 452 -19.61 9.27 18.66
CA LEU A 452 -18.93 8.39 17.69
C LEU A 452 -18.05 7.32 18.36
N LYS A 453 -17.61 6.34 17.56
CA LYS A 453 -16.77 5.22 18.04
C LYS A 453 -15.33 5.65 18.31
N GLU A 454 -14.69 4.98 19.26
CA GLU A 454 -13.26 5.15 19.58
C GLU A 454 -12.40 4.11 18.87
N GLY A 455 -11.15 4.47 18.58
CA GLY A 455 -10.24 3.62 17.83
C GLY A 455 -10.54 3.60 16.33
N LEU A 456 -9.67 2.92 15.58
CA LEU A 456 -9.82 2.74 14.14
C LEU A 456 -11.05 1.88 13.84
N GLN A 457 -11.94 2.39 12.99
CA GLN A 457 -13.09 1.67 12.47
C GLN A 457 -12.75 1.09 11.10
N ASN A 458 -13.29 -0.08 10.80
CA ASN A 458 -13.09 -0.77 9.53
C ASN A 458 -14.18 -0.39 8.53
N TYR A 459 -13.77 0.07 7.35
CA TYR A 459 -14.63 0.38 6.22
C TYR A 459 -14.30 -0.60 5.09
N LYS A 460 -15.29 -1.36 4.66
CA LYS A 460 -15.16 -2.33 3.57
C LYS A 460 -15.97 -1.85 2.36
N PRO A 461 -15.58 -2.23 1.14
CA PRO A 461 -16.38 -1.92 -0.04
C PRO A 461 -17.83 -2.39 0.14
N ALA A 462 -18.79 -1.52 -0.15
CA ALA A 462 -20.21 -1.77 0.12
C ALA A 462 -20.78 -2.98 -0.65
N GLU A 463 -20.17 -3.32 -1.78
CA GLU A 463 -20.55 -4.48 -2.59
C GLU A 463 -19.98 -5.81 -2.08
N TRP A 464 -19.07 -5.82 -1.10
CA TRP A 464 -18.59 -7.05 -0.50
C TRP A 464 -19.72 -7.69 0.30
N ILE A 465 -20.10 -8.91 -0.09
CA ILE A 465 -21.11 -9.69 0.60
C ILE A 465 -20.39 -10.48 1.69
N LEU A 466 -20.60 -10.07 2.94
CA LEU A 466 -20.06 -10.75 4.13
C LEU A 466 -20.60 -12.18 4.27
#